data_AF-A0A329K250-F1
#
_entry.id   AF-A0A329K250-F1
#
_cell.length_a   1.000
_cell.length_b   1.000
_cell.length_c   1.000
_cell.angle_alpha   90.00
_cell.angle_beta   90.00
_cell.angle_gamma   90.00
#
_symmetry.space_group_name_H-M   'P 1'
#
loop_
_entity.id
_entity.type
_entity.pdbx_description
1 polymer ?
#
loop_
_entity_poly.entity_id
_entity_poly.type
_entity_poly.pdbx_seq_one_letter_code
_entity_poly.pdbx_strand_id
1 'polypeptide(L)' 'MVFSDFATLPPEVISTQIYVGPGAAPLLAAAAAWDGLAAELHGTAASYASVISELVGESWQGSSSESMAAAAAP' A
#
# COMPACT_ATOMS: atom_id res chain seq x y z
N MET A 1 -31.15 -8.88 9.55
CA MET A 1 -30.67 -7.54 9.95
C MET A 1 -30.59 -7.54 11.47
N VAL A 2 -29.43 -7.85 12.02
CA VAL A 2 -29.24 -7.89 13.49
C VAL A 2 -28.09 -6.95 13.80
N PHE A 3 -28.37 -5.65 13.79
CA PHE A 3 -27.55 -4.75 14.59
C PHE A 3 -28.01 -4.97 16.02
N SER A 4 -27.20 -5.69 16.78
CA SER A 4 -27.32 -5.68 18.24
C SER A 4 -27.05 -4.24 18.66
N ASP A 5 -28.09 -3.53 19.08
CA ASP A 5 -27.98 -2.14 19.45
C ASP A 5 -27.15 -2.05 20.73
N PHE A 6 -25.95 -1.46 20.64
CA PHE A 6 -25.09 -1.20 21.79
C PHE A 6 -25.83 -0.41 22.87
N ALA A 7 -26.83 0.41 22.53
CA ALA A 7 -27.62 1.16 23.50
C ALA A 7 -28.50 0.28 24.41
N THR A 8 -28.70 -1.00 24.07
CA THR A 8 -29.44 -1.96 24.89
C THR A 8 -28.57 -2.74 25.87
N LEU A 9 -27.24 -2.63 25.76
CA LEU A 9 -26.29 -3.32 26.64
C LEU A 9 -25.95 -2.46 27.86
N PRO A 10 -25.82 -3.06 29.05
CA PRO A 10 -25.40 -2.32 30.23
C PRO A 10 -23.93 -1.89 30.08
N PRO A 11 -23.51 -0.80 30.75
CA PRO A 11 -22.19 -0.21 30.58
C PRO A 11 -21.04 -1.19 30.91
N GLU A 12 -21.25 -2.16 31.80
CA GLU A 12 -20.27 -3.20 32.14
C GLU A 12 -19.94 -4.08 30.94
N VAL A 13 -20.93 -4.41 30.12
CA VAL A 13 -20.77 -5.26 28.94
C VAL A 13 -20.07 -4.50 27.81
N ILE A 14 -20.38 -3.21 27.62
CA ILE A 14 -19.67 -2.38 26.64
C ILE A 14 -18.23 -2.11 27.10
N SER A 15 -18.04 -1.79 28.38
CA SER A 15 -16.71 -1.52 28.95
C SER A 15 -15.81 -2.75 28.84
N THR A 16 -16.30 -3.94 29.19
CA THR A 16 -15.52 -5.18 29.06
C THR A 16 -15.11 -5.44 27.61
N GLN A 17 -15.98 -5.20 26.63
CA GLN A 17 -15.62 -5.31 25.21
C GLN A 17 -14.55 -4.31 24.78
N ILE A 18 -14.57 -3.08 25.30
CA ILE A 18 -13.57 -2.05 24.98
C ILE A 18 -12.21 -2.35 25.63
N TYR A 19 -12.20 -2.80 26.88
CA TYR A 19 -10.97 -2.98 27.66
C TYR A 19 -10.32 -4.36 27.50
N VAL A 20 -11.02 -5.34 26.92
CA VAL A 20 -10.46 -6.64 26.59
C VAL A 20 -9.99 -6.67 25.14
N GLY A 21 -8.79 -7.18 24.91
CA GLY A 21 -8.27 -7.42 23.57
C GLY A 21 -6.81 -6.99 23.41
N PRO A 22 -6.23 -7.17 22.22
CA PRO A 22 -4.82 -6.90 21.96
C PRO A 22 -4.47 -5.41 21.83
N GLY A 23 -5.45 -4.51 22.00
CA GLY A 23 -5.26 -3.07 21.77
C GLY A 23 -4.95 -2.72 20.31
N ALA A 24 -4.34 -1.56 20.09
CA ALA A 24 -4.03 -1.05 18.75
C ALA A 24 -2.76 -1.65 18.12
N ALA A 25 -1.96 -2.42 18.87
CA ALA A 25 -0.65 -2.90 18.39
C ALA A 25 -0.72 -3.69 17.07
N PRO A 26 -1.69 -4.59 16.83
CA PRO A 26 -1.82 -5.27 15.53
C PRO A 26 -2.11 -4.31 14.37
N LEU A 27 -2.89 -3.24 14.60
CA LEU A 27 -3.16 -2.22 13.59
C LEU A 27 -1.93 -1.36 13.30
N LEU A 28 -1.13 -1.04 14.32
CA LEU A 28 0.14 -0.33 14.13
C LEU A 28 1.16 -1.17 13.36
N ALA A 29 1.22 -2.48 13.63
CA ALA A 29 2.07 -3.39 12.86
C ALA A 29 1.63 -3.48 11.39
N ALA A 30 0.32 -3.54 11.14
CA ALA A 30 -0.20 -3.49 9.77
C ALA A 30 0.11 -2.16 9.07
N ALA A 31 0.01 -1.03 9.78
CA ALA A 31 0.38 0.29 9.23
C ALA A 31 1.85 0.33 8.81
N ALA A 32 2.77 -0.13 9.67
CA ALA A 32 4.20 -0.19 9.33
C ALA A 32 4.48 -1.12 8.14
N ALA A 33 3.75 -2.23 8.02
CA ALA A 33 3.86 -3.11 6.85
C ALA A 33 3.38 -2.43 5.56
N TRP A 34 2.29 -1.66 5.62
CA TRP A 34 1.81 -0.86 4.49
C TRP A 34 2.79 0.23 4.09
N ASP A 35 3.42 0.90 5.06
CA ASP A 35 4.47 1.89 4.79
C ASP A 35 5.68 1.23 4.11
N GLY A 36 6.10 0.06 4.57
CA GLY A 36 7.16 -0.73 3.94
C GLY A 36 6.83 -1.11 2.50
N LEU A 37 5.61 -1.62 2.26
CA LEU A 37 5.16 -1.93 0.91
C LEU A 37 5.14 -0.70 0.00
N ALA A 38 4.68 0.44 0.51
CA ALA A 38 4.68 1.69 -0.24
C ALA A 38 6.10 2.13 -0.63
N ALA A 39 7.07 2.00 0.29
CA ALA A 39 8.47 2.32 0.01
C ALA A 39 9.05 1.42 -1.09
N GLU A 40 8.81 0.10 -1.01
CA GLU A 40 9.29 -0.86 -2.02
C GLU A 40 8.66 -0.60 -3.40
N LEU A 41 7.36 -0.29 -3.46
CA LEU A 41 6.69 0.04 -4.72
C LEU A 41 7.26 1.33 -5.34
N HIS A 42 7.51 2.37 -4.54
CA HIS A 42 8.13 3.61 -5.05
C HIS A 42 9.57 3.37 -5.52
N GLY A 43 10.38 2.60 -4.77
CA GLY A 43 11.74 2.25 -5.15
C GLY A 43 11.76 1.44 -6.46
N THR A 44 10.86 0.48 -6.59
CA THR A 44 10.70 -0.32 -7.81
C THR A 44 10.32 0.57 -8.99
N ALA A 45 9.29 1.41 -8.84
CA ALA A 45 8.87 2.34 -9.90
C ALA A 45 10.00 3.27 -10.35
N ALA A 46 10.79 3.81 -9.41
CA ALA A 46 11.95 4.63 -9.71
C ALA A 46 13.04 3.85 -10.48
N SER A 47 13.29 2.59 -10.11
CA SER A 47 14.22 1.72 -10.83
C SER A 47 13.77 1.46 -12.27
N TYR A 48 12.48 1.17 -12.49
CA TYR A 48 11.92 0.99 -13.82
C TYR A 48 12.05 2.27 -14.66
N ALA A 49 11.71 3.42 -14.09
CA ALA A 49 11.84 4.71 -14.76
C ALA A 49 13.29 5.01 -15.18
N SER A 50 14.28 4.66 -14.34
CA SER A 50 15.70 4.80 -14.68
C SER A 50 16.09 3.97 -15.90
N VAL A 51 15.71 2.68 -15.92
CA VAL A 51 16.03 1.77 -17.04
C VAL A 51 15.36 2.23 -18.34
N ILE A 52 14.09 2.67 -18.27
CA ILE A 52 13.38 3.21 -19.44
C ILE A 52 14.05 4.50 -19.94
N SER A 53 14.52 5.36 -19.03
CA SER A 53 15.25 6.57 -19.41
C SER A 53 16.57 6.25 -20.11
N GLU A 54 17.33 5.27 -19.63
CA GLU A 54 18.59 4.82 -20.26
C GLU A 54 18.32 4.24 -21.65
N LEU A 55 17.28 3.41 -21.78
CA LEU A 55 16.86 2.80 -23.04
C LEU A 55 16.59 3.83 -24.14
N VAL A 56 15.97 4.96 -23.81
CA VAL A 56 15.63 6.00 -24.79
C VAL A 56 16.74 7.05 -24.95
N GLY A 57 17.53 7.28 -23.90
CA GLY A 57 18.49 8.39 -23.82
C GLY A 57 19.93 8.05 -24.26
N GLU A 58 20.33 6.78 -24.27
CA GLU A 58 21.73 6.39 -24.50
C GLU A 58 21.96 5.72 -25.87
N SER A 59 22.59 4.55 -25.91
CA SER A 59 23.12 3.94 -27.13
C SER A 59 22.05 3.29 -28.02
N TRP A 60 20.90 2.93 -27.44
CA TRP A 60 19.83 2.23 -28.14
C TRP A 60 18.75 3.21 -28.61
N GLN A 61 19.03 3.96 -29.67
CA GLN A 61 18.10 4.96 -30.21
C GLN A 61 17.27 4.41 -31.39
N GLY A 62 16.01 4.85 -31.51
CA GLY A 62 15.14 4.56 -32.66
C GLY A 62 13.73 4.11 -32.29
N SER A 63 12.91 3.83 -33.31
CA SER A 63 11.47 3.53 -33.16
C SER A 63 11.17 2.31 -32.28
N SER A 64 12.08 1.33 -32.23
CA SER A 64 11.95 0.17 -31.34
C SER A 64 12.09 0.53 -29.86
N SER A 65 13.05 1.40 -29.51
CA SER A 65 13.23 1.86 -28.14
C SER A 65 12.09 2.78 -27.69
N GLU A 66 11.63 3.67 -28.58
CA GLU A 66 10.45 4.51 -28.34
C GLU A 66 9.19 3.65 -28.13
N SER A 67 9.00 2.60 -28.94
CA SER A 67 7.87 1.68 -28.79
C SER A 67 7.90 0.93 -27.47
N MET A 68 9.08 0.53 -26.98
CA MET A 68 9.23 -0.17 -25.71
C MET A 68 8.97 0.77 -24.52
N ALA A 69 9.45 2.02 -24.58
CA ALA A 69 9.15 3.03 -23.57
C ALA A 69 7.65 3.37 -23.53
N ALA A 70 7.00 3.50 -24.68
CA ALA A 70 5.55 3.75 -24.77
C ALA A 70 4.73 2.59 -24.17
N ALA A 71 5.16 1.34 -24.36
CA ALA A 71 4.49 0.17 -23.79
C ALA A 71 4.63 0.07 -22.26
N ALA A 72 5.66 0.70 -21.68
CA ALA A 72 5.93 0.70 -20.25
C ALA A 72 5.42 1.95 -19.51
N ALA A 73 4.79 2.89 -20.23
CA ALA A 73 4.17 4.07 -19.63
C ALA A 73 2.97 3.69 -18.75
N PRO A 74 2.68 4.46 -17.66
CA PRO A 74 1.52 4.24 -16.80
C PRO A 74 0.16 4.31 -17.51
#